data_AF-A0A7K3RP91-F1
#
_entry.id   AF-A0A7K3RP91-F1
#
_cell.length_a   1.000
_cell.length_b   1.000
_cell.length_c   1.000
_cell.angle_alpha   90.00
_cell.angle_beta   90.00
_cell.angle_gamma   90.00
#
_symmetry.space_group_name_H-M   'P 1'
#
loop_
_entity.id
_entity.type
_entity.pdbx_description
1 polymer ?
#
loop_
_entity_poly.entity_id
_entity_poly.type
_entity_poly.pdbx_seq_one_letter_code
_entity_poly.pdbx_strand_id
1 'polypeptide(L)'
;AVEAGENSRAAVYIRAAEGAVGQAGTLLESVDRRAAELGEAARKLPAALTETETDLADAGGLLEGTAEGASTADLRGRIARAEAVLADVRGAMAAGPYDPVDALRRVE
;
A
#
# COMPACT_ATOMS: atom_id res chain seq x y z
N ALA A 1 -10.10 39.83 -42.94
CA ALA A 1 -8.99 39.73 -41.98
C ALA A 1 -9.61 39.60 -40.59
N VAL A 2 -9.20 38.61 -39.80
CA VAL A 2 -9.63 38.49 -38.40
C VAL A 2 -9.03 39.65 -37.62
N GLU A 3 -9.85 40.39 -36.87
CA GLU A 3 -9.41 41.59 -36.14
C GLU A 3 -8.31 41.23 -35.12
N ALA A 4 -7.32 42.10 -34.92
CA ALA A 4 -6.16 41.82 -34.06
C ALA A 4 -6.56 41.41 -32.62
N GLY A 5 -7.67 41.96 -32.10
CA GLY A 5 -8.21 41.62 -30.77
C GLY A 5 -8.77 40.19 -30.66
N GLU A 6 -9.28 39.62 -31.75
CA GLU A 6 -9.78 38.24 -31.78
C GLU A 6 -8.62 37.23 -31.72
N ASN A 7 -7.50 37.55 -32.37
CA ASN A 7 -6.29 36.74 -32.33
C ASN A 7 -5.66 36.70 -30.93
N SER A 8 -5.58 37.84 -30.23
CA SER A 8 -5.06 37.88 -28.86
C SER A 8 -5.91 37.05 -27.90
N ARG A 9 -7.23 37.12 -28.03
CA ARG A 9 -8.15 36.32 -27.20
C ARG A 9 -8.05 34.82 -27.51
N ALA A 10 -7.94 34.46 -28.79
CA ALA A 10 -7.71 33.07 -29.20
C ALA A 10 -6.40 32.50 -28.65
N ALA A 11 -5.32 33.29 -28.65
CA ALA A 11 -4.02 32.88 -28.11
C ALA A 11 -4.08 32.57 -26.60
N VAL A 12 -4.85 33.35 -25.82
CA VAL A 12 -5.07 33.08 -24.39
C VAL A 12 -5.78 31.75 -24.18
N TYR A 13 -6.84 31.47 -24.95
CA TYR A 13 -7.57 30.19 -24.83
C TYR A 13 -6.70 29.00 -25.25
N ILE A 14 -5.89 29.14 -26.31
CA ILE A 14 -4.96 28.09 -26.73
C ILE A 14 -3.94 27.80 -25.63
N ARG A 15 -3.31 28.84 -25.05
CA ARG A 15 -2.36 28.68 -23.95
C ARG A 15 -3.00 28.01 -22.72
N ALA A 16 -4.24 28.40 -22.39
CA ALA A 16 -4.97 27.78 -21.29
C ALA A 16 -5.25 26.29 -21.57
N ALA A 17 -5.64 25.94 -22.81
CA ALA A 17 -5.85 24.56 -23.22
C ALA A 17 -4.53 23.75 -23.20
N GLU A 18 -3.43 24.30 -23.69
CA GLU A 18 -2.10 23.68 -23.60
C GLU A 18 -1.71 23.39 -22.15
N GLY A 19 -1.93 24.35 -21.26
CA GLY A 19 -1.68 24.19 -19.82
C GLY A 19 -2.55 23.09 -19.20
N ALA A 20 -3.84 23.04 -19.55
CA ALA A 20 -4.75 22.01 -19.07
C ALA A 20 -4.37 20.61 -19.58
N VAL A 21 -3.96 20.47 -20.84
CA VAL A 21 -3.44 19.21 -21.40
C VAL A 21 -2.15 18.78 -20.69
N GLY A 22 -1.24 19.72 -20.41
CA GLY A 22 -0.05 19.45 -19.62
C GLY A 22 -0.37 18.92 -18.22
N GLN A 23 -1.32 19.55 -17.51
CA GLN A 23 -1.77 19.10 -16.20
C GLN A 23 -2.43 17.72 -16.23
N ALA A 24 -3.24 17.44 -17.25
CA ALA A 24 -3.83 16.12 -17.46
C ALA A 24 -2.76 15.05 -17.66
N GLY A 25 -1.68 15.36 -18.41
CA GLY A 25 -0.52 14.49 -18.57
C GLY A 25 0.14 14.13 -17.23
N THR A 26 0.45 15.14 -16.40
CA THR A 26 1.05 14.93 -15.08
C THR A 26 0.15 14.10 -14.15
N LEU A 27 -1.17 14.27 -14.24
CA LEU A 27 -2.11 13.45 -13.47
C LEU A 27 -2.06 11.99 -13.91
N LEU A 28 -2.08 11.71 -15.21
CA LEU A 28 -2.01 10.35 -15.74
C LEU A 28 -0.71 9.65 -15.32
N GLU A 29 0.44 10.33 -15.42
CA GLU A 29 1.73 9.81 -14.93
C GLU A 29 1.68 9.44 -13.44
N SER A 30 0.99 10.25 -12.64
CA SER A 30 0.82 9.98 -11.21
C SER A 30 -0.12 8.80 -10.94
N VAL A 31 -1.16 8.62 -11.75
CA VAL A 31 -2.06 7.46 -11.70
C VAL A 31 -1.30 6.18 -12.08
N ASP A 32 -0.51 6.21 -13.15
CA ASP A 32 0.29 5.07 -13.60
C ASP A 32 1.31 4.65 -12.53
N ARG A 33 2.00 5.63 -11.94
CA ARG A 33 2.92 5.39 -10.81
C ARG A 33 2.18 4.78 -9.61
N ARG A 34 0.99 5.28 -9.27
CA ARG A 34 0.20 4.72 -8.16
C ARG A 34 -0.29 3.31 -8.47
N ALA A 35 -0.71 3.03 -9.70
CA ALA A 35 -1.10 1.69 -10.13
C ALA A 35 0.08 0.71 -10.04
N ALA A 36 1.28 1.13 -10.45
CA ALA A 36 2.49 0.33 -10.31
C ALA A 36 2.84 0.04 -8.84
N GLU A 37 2.75 1.05 -7.96
CA GLU A 37 2.98 0.91 -6.51
C GLU A 37 2.00 -0.10 -5.89
N LEU A 38 0.71 0.03 -6.15
CA LEU A 38 -0.32 -0.88 -5.66
C LEU A 38 -0.10 -2.31 -6.18
N GLY A 39 0.23 -2.45 -7.46
CA GLY A 39 0.51 -3.75 -8.08
C GLY A 39 1.75 -4.43 -7.50
N GLU A 40 2.79 -3.66 -7.18
CA GLU A 40 4.00 -4.18 -6.54
C GLU A 40 3.73 -4.62 -5.10
N ALA A 41 3.03 -3.80 -4.32
CA ALA A 41 2.66 -4.17 -2.95
C ALA A 41 1.77 -5.43 -2.93
N ALA A 42 0.82 -5.54 -3.87
CA ALA A 42 -0.04 -6.72 -4.00
C ALA A 42 0.75 -7.99 -4.35
N ARG A 43 1.82 -7.89 -5.15
CA ARG A 43 2.71 -9.01 -5.47
C ARG A 43 3.57 -9.45 -4.28
N LYS A 44 4.03 -8.50 -3.46
CA LYS A 44 4.88 -8.77 -2.29
C LYS A 44 4.11 -9.33 -1.10
N LEU A 45 2.87 -8.88 -0.91
CA LEU A 45 2.06 -9.22 0.27
C LEU A 45 1.96 -10.72 0.58
N PRO A 46 1.72 -11.64 -0.38
CA PRO A 46 1.65 -13.07 -0.07
C PRO A 46 2.96 -13.65 0.50
N ALA A 47 4.10 -13.16 0.02
CA ALA A 47 5.41 -13.59 0.52
C ALA A 47 5.65 -13.06 1.94
N ALA A 48 5.36 -11.77 2.17
CA ALA A 48 5.46 -11.16 3.50
C ALA A 48 4.57 -11.88 4.53
N LEU A 49 3.32 -12.21 4.17
CA LEU A 49 2.43 -12.99 5.04
C LEU A 49 3.02 -14.35 5.41
N THR A 50 3.60 -15.05 4.44
CA THR A 50 4.21 -16.38 4.65
C THR A 50 5.45 -16.28 5.55
N GLU A 51 6.26 -15.24 5.37
CA GLU A 51 7.43 -14.96 6.22
C GLU A 51 7.00 -14.69 7.66
N THR A 52 6.04 -13.79 7.88
CA THR A 52 5.53 -13.48 9.23
C THR A 52 4.88 -14.70 9.90
N GLU A 53 4.19 -15.57 9.16
CA GLU A 53 3.68 -16.83 9.71
C GLU A 53 4.79 -17.78 10.17
N THR A 54 5.88 -17.84 9.40
CA THR A 54 7.04 -18.65 9.75
C THR A 54 7.70 -18.11 11.02
N ASP A 55 7.90 -16.79 11.10
CA ASP A 55 8.43 -16.13 12.29
C ASP A 55 7.55 -16.35 13.53
N LEU A 56 6.23 -16.35 13.36
CA LEU A 56 5.28 -16.66 14.43
C LEU A 56 5.38 -18.11 14.89
N ALA A 57 5.50 -19.06 13.96
CA ALA A 57 5.68 -20.47 14.30
C ALA A 57 6.99 -20.68 15.08
N ASP A 58 8.08 -20.05 14.64
CA ASP A 58 9.38 -20.10 15.33
C ASP A 58 9.30 -19.47 16.73
N ALA A 59 8.65 -18.31 16.85
CA ALA A 59 8.43 -17.65 18.14
C ALA A 59 7.56 -18.48 19.10
N GLY A 60 6.55 -19.19 18.57
CA GLY A 60 5.75 -20.16 19.30
C GLY A 60 6.59 -21.34 19.81
N GLY A 61 7.45 -21.90 18.97
CA GLY A 61 8.37 -22.97 19.37
C GLY A 61 9.35 -22.53 20.45
N LEU A 62 9.85 -21.29 20.39
CA LEU A 62 10.70 -20.72 21.44
C LEU A 62 9.95 -20.62 22.79
N LEU A 63 8.68 -20.21 22.77
CA LEU A 63 7.84 -20.17 23.97
C LEU A 63 7.65 -21.55 24.59
N GLU A 64 7.37 -22.56 23.78
CA GLU A 64 7.19 -23.94 24.24
C GLU A 64 8.48 -24.52 24.83
N GLY A 65 9.63 -24.17 24.25
CA GLY A 65 10.94 -24.59 24.74
C GLY A 65 11.47 -23.83 25.96
N THR A 66 10.75 -22.80 26.45
CA THR A 66 11.22 -22.00 27.58
C THR A 66 10.95 -22.72 28.92
N ALA A 67 11.94 -22.72 29.82
CA ALA A 67 11.81 -23.37 31.14
C ALA A 67 10.66 -22.81 32.00
N GLU A 68 10.04 -23.67 32.81
CA GLU A 68 8.99 -23.28 33.75
C GLU A 68 9.48 -22.17 34.71
N GLY A 69 8.72 -21.06 34.77
CA GLY A 69 9.05 -19.89 35.59
C GLY A 69 9.75 -18.74 34.85
N ALA A 70 10.15 -18.93 33.58
CA ALA A 70 10.68 -17.84 32.76
C ALA A 70 9.59 -16.83 32.35
N SER A 71 9.91 -15.54 32.43
CA SER A 71 8.99 -14.47 32.01
C SER A 71 8.82 -14.48 30.49
N THR A 72 7.67 -14.99 30.05
CA THR A 72 7.30 -15.17 28.64
C THR A 72 6.10 -14.30 28.24
N ALA A 73 5.60 -13.45 29.14
CA ALA A 73 4.40 -12.65 28.95
C ALA A 73 4.53 -11.62 27.81
N ASP A 74 5.67 -10.92 27.71
CA ASP A 74 5.92 -9.96 26.62
C ASP A 74 5.91 -10.64 25.25
N LEU A 75 6.62 -11.77 25.12
CA LEU A 75 6.68 -12.54 23.89
C LEU A 75 5.29 -13.06 23.48
N ARG A 76 4.50 -13.60 24.41
CA ARG A 76 3.10 -13.99 24.15
C ARG A 76 2.27 -12.80 23.67
N GLY A 77 2.43 -11.63 24.28
CA GLY A 77 1.74 -10.40 23.87
C GLY A 77 2.17 -9.90 22.49
N ARG A 78 3.41 -10.12 22.07
CA ARG A 78 3.89 -9.81 20.72
C ARG A 78 3.34 -10.77 19.67
N ILE A 79 3.36 -12.08 19.96
CA ILE A 79 2.78 -13.12 19.10
C ILE A 79 1.29 -12.85 18.87
N ALA A 80 0.52 -12.66 19.95
CA ALA A 80 -0.92 -12.40 19.84
C ALA A 80 -1.25 -11.15 19.01
N ARG A 81 -0.42 -10.08 19.12
CA ARG A 81 -0.60 -8.88 18.30
C ARG A 81 -0.31 -9.14 16.82
N ALA A 82 0.75 -9.88 16.51
CA ALA A 82 1.09 -10.22 15.13
C ALA A 82 0.05 -11.16 14.51
N GLU A 83 -0.45 -12.16 15.26
CA GLU A 83 -1.57 -13.01 14.84
C GLU A 83 -2.83 -12.19 14.51
N ALA A 84 -3.16 -11.21 15.35
CA ALA A 84 -4.30 -10.31 15.11
C ALA A 84 -4.11 -9.50 13.82
N VAL A 85 -2.91 -8.97 13.57
CA VAL A 85 -2.59 -8.24 12.33
C VAL A 85 -2.75 -9.15 11.10
N LEU A 86 -2.23 -10.39 11.14
CA LEU A 86 -2.38 -11.34 10.04
C LEU A 86 -3.85 -11.69 9.78
N ALA A 87 -4.63 -11.90 10.84
CA ALA A 87 -6.05 -12.17 10.74
C ALA A 87 -6.81 -10.99 10.10
N ASP A 88 -6.52 -9.75 10.53
CA ASP A 88 -7.13 -8.54 9.99
C ASP A 88 -6.80 -8.34 8.51
N VAL A 89 -5.54 -8.52 8.11
CA VAL A 89 -5.10 -8.38 6.72
C VAL A 89 -5.78 -9.43 5.83
N ARG A 90 -5.84 -10.68 6.28
CA ARG A 90 -6.53 -11.76 5.54
C ARG A 90 -8.02 -11.54 5.45
N GLY A 91 -8.63 -11.06 6.53
CA GLY A 91 -10.04 -10.66 6.55
C GLY A 91 -10.32 -9.58 5.51
N ALA A 92 -9.48 -8.54 5.45
CA ALA A 92 -9.60 -7.48 4.45
C ALA A 92 -9.45 -8.00 3.01
N MET A 93 -8.46 -8.87 2.76
CA MET A 93 -8.26 -9.50 1.45
C MET A 93 -9.45 -10.36 1.00
N ALA A 94 -10.08 -11.06 1.95
CA ALA A 94 -11.25 -11.89 1.67
C ALA A 94 -12.55 -11.09 1.47
N ALA A 95 -12.64 -9.89 2.06
CA ALA A 95 -13.84 -9.06 2.02
C ALA A 95 -14.05 -8.29 0.69
N GLY A 96 -13.02 -8.20 -0.16
CA GLY A 96 -13.10 -7.54 -1.46
C GLY A 96 -11.93 -6.59 -1.72
N PRO A 97 -12.14 -5.45 -2.41
CA PRO A 97 -11.07 -4.48 -2.66
C PRO A 97 -10.42 -4.01 -1.36
N TYR A 98 -9.09 -4.10 -1.30
CA TYR A 98 -8.26 -3.68 -0.17
C TYR A 98 -7.12 -2.79 -0.66
N ASP A 99 -6.47 -2.04 0.25
CA ASP A 99 -5.25 -1.29 -0.07
C ASP A 99 -4.02 -2.20 0.15
N PRO A 100 -3.36 -2.70 -0.91
CA PRO A 100 -2.21 -3.58 -0.77
C PRO A 100 -0.99 -2.89 -0.17
N VAL A 101 -0.84 -1.57 -0.30
CA VAL A 101 0.29 -0.83 0.30
C VAL A 101 0.11 -0.75 1.81
N ASP A 102 -1.11 -0.48 2.27
CA ASP A 102 -1.42 -0.48 3.70
C ASP A 102 -1.33 -1.89 4.30
N ALA A 103 -1.86 -2.90 3.59
CA ALA A 103 -1.76 -4.30 4.01
C ALA A 103 -0.30 -4.75 4.15
N LEU A 104 0.55 -4.46 3.16
CA LEU A 104 1.97 -4.81 3.22
C LEU A 104 2.67 -4.10 4.39
N ARG A 105 2.43 -2.79 4.56
CA ARG A 105 3.01 -2.00 5.67
C ARG A 105 2.63 -2.52 7.05
N ARG A 106 1.47 -3.15 7.22
CA ARG A 106 1.06 -3.71 8.52
C ARG A 106 1.79 -5.02 8.84
N VAL A 107 2.15 -5.78 7.81
CA VAL A 107 2.79 -7.10 7.93
C VAL A 107 4.31 -6.96 8.10
N GLU A 108 4.93 -5.99 7.41
CA GLU A 108 6.34 -5.60 7.58
C GLU A 108 6.59 -4.80 8.88
#